data_AF-A0A818TZ54-F1
#
_entry.id   AF-A0A818TZ54-F1
#
_cell.length_a   1.000
_cell.length_b   1.000
_cell.length_c   1.000
_cell.angle_alpha   90.00
_cell.angle_beta   90.00
_cell.angle_gamma   90.00
#
_symmetry.space_group_name_H-M   'P 1'
#
loop_
_entity.id
_entity.type
_entity.pdbx_description
1 polymer ?
#
loop_
_entity_poly.entity_id
_entity_poly.type
_entity_poly.pdbx_seq_one_letter_code
_entity_poly.pdbx_strand_id
1 'polypeptide(L)'
;MLFHRNQSSKKEESKEPEIKQVHISSNMFIRSRFFTKFKRWMLTRYGFLILTAIIIIFINEVLFYEWTRMNWPNLDSLLKKPTVERLLLVADPQLIGEKDEGFFGLITRNDADRYLAKTFSQANEYIKPNWILFLGDIFDEGLSASDDEFKRYFERFDTIFQYENREQQCIVIPGDNDVGGEYYGDKQPILRQRFRNYFGRMIALYHQNDIEYLKLDIDMFESYVDGKRFAIMEQTQNRPLTSIFRIVLNHWPLLTRSTRFIKPFLNELEPNLILKGDSHHFTVVSYDRINITTHLLAKEYIPQSILSIDLKQNRFVYEITIPTCSYRMGVDRIGYGVLLLDSATKMAHLAILPTPRRYISLYLYGFYGVFFVISLIFIALFPKRSISRWLRS
;
A
#
# COMPACT_ATOMS: atom_id res chain seq x y z
N MET A 1 -20.47 104.14 25.86
CA MET A 1 -19.11 104.27 26.43
C MET A 1 -18.17 103.52 25.50
N LEU A 2 -17.37 104.17 24.63
CA LEU A 2 -16.18 104.99 24.91
C LEU A 2 -15.21 104.21 25.82
N PHE A 3 -13.94 103.90 25.49
CA PHE A 3 -12.98 104.59 24.63
C PHE A 3 -11.72 103.71 24.36
N HIS A 4 -11.11 103.91 23.17
CA HIS A 4 -9.66 103.98 22.86
C HIS A 4 -8.72 102.77 23.13
N ARG A 5 -7.62 102.51 22.41
CA ARG A 5 -6.74 103.13 21.38
C ARG A 5 -5.76 101.99 20.97
N ASN A 6 -4.96 101.91 19.91
CA ASN A 6 -4.46 102.86 18.92
C ASN A 6 -3.86 102.05 17.75
N GLN A 7 -3.70 102.73 16.62
CA GLN A 7 -3.17 102.27 15.34
C GLN A 7 -1.67 101.98 15.33
N SER A 8 -1.23 101.17 14.37
CA SER A 8 0.03 101.37 13.65
C SER A 8 -0.08 100.77 12.24
N SER A 9 -0.03 101.66 11.24
CA SER A 9 -0.05 101.37 9.81
C SER A 9 1.34 100.98 9.29
N LYS A 10 1.42 100.09 8.30
CA LYS A 10 2.17 100.37 7.05
C LYS A 10 2.00 99.27 5.97
N LYS A 11 1.59 99.77 4.80
CA LYS A 11 1.92 99.40 3.41
C LYS A 11 1.65 97.98 2.90
N GLU A 12 0.68 97.94 1.99
CA GLU A 12 0.55 96.98 0.89
C GLU A 12 1.75 97.03 -0.06
N GLU A 13 2.19 95.87 -0.53
CA GLU A 13 2.85 95.69 -1.82
C GLU A 13 2.43 94.34 -2.39
N SER A 14 1.75 94.36 -3.53
CA SER A 14 1.17 93.20 -4.22
C SER A 14 2.18 92.54 -5.16
N LYS A 15 2.42 91.22 -5.03
CA LYS A 15 2.84 90.33 -6.13
C LYS A 15 2.35 88.89 -5.87
N GLU A 16 1.62 88.35 -6.84
CA GLU A 16 1.23 86.93 -6.98
C GLU A 16 2.34 86.18 -7.78
N PRO A 17 2.32 84.83 -7.91
CA PRO A 17 2.50 83.77 -6.91
C PRO A 17 3.83 82.99 -7.13
N GLU A 18 4.37 82.34 -6.10
CA GLU A 18 5.46 81.36 -6.25
C GLU A 18 5.02 80.01 -5.65
N ILE A 19 4.78 79.03 -6.53
CA ILE A 19 4.47 77.65 -6.18
C ILE A 19 5.69 77.04 -5.49
N LYS A 20 5.68 76.96 -4.15
CA LYS A 20 6.66 76.16 -3.42
C LYS A 20 6.15 74.73 -3.26
N GLN A 21 6.85 73.84 -3.96
CA GLN A 21 6.73 72.40 -3.89
C GLN A 21 6.70 71.92 -2.44
N VAL A 22 5.68 71.09 -2.18
CA VAL A 22 5.57 70.01 -1.20
C VAL A 22 6.90 69.62 -0.54
N HIS A 23 6.99 69.86 0.77
CA HIS A 23 7.84 69.04 1.64
C HIS A 23 6.97 68.33 2.68
N ILE A 24 6.27 67.28 2.23
CA ILE A 24 5.74 66.27 3.13
C ILE A 24 6.93 65.52 3.73
N SER A 25 7.01 65.58 5.05
CA SER A 25 8.06 64.99 5.86
C SER A 25 8.40 63.55 5.46
N SER A 26 9.70 63.29 5.40
CA SER A 26 10.41 62.05 5.04
C SER A 26 10.13 60.86 5.98
N ASN A 27 9.15 60.95 6.88
CA ASN A 27 8.89 59.94 7.91
C ASN A 27 7.86 58.87 7.49
N MET A 28 7.14 59.04 6.38
CA MET A 28 6.18 58.04 5.88
C MET A 28 6.75 57.07 4.82
N PHE A 29 7.87 57.42 4.17
CA PHE A 29 8.53 56.56 3.16
C PHE A 29 9.54 55.55 3.74
N ILE A 30 9.95 55.74 4.99
CA ILE A 30 10.96 54.89 5.64
C ILE A 30 10.30 53.63 6.24
N ARG A 31 9.02 53.69 6.64
CA ARG A 31 8.26 52.53 7.15
C ARG A 31 7.81 51.55 6.04
N SER A 32 7.57 52.00 4.80
CA SER A 32 7.13 51.13 3.70
C SER A 32 8.27 50.27 3.11
N ARG A 33 9.49 50.81 3.02
CA ARG A 33 10.67 50.08 2.50
C ARG A 33 11.19 48.97 3.42
N PHE A 34 10.97 49.09 4.73
CA PHE A 34 11.43 48.13 5.73
C PHE A 34 10.62 46.82 5.71
N PHE A 35 9.28 46.90 5.59
CA PHE A 35 8.38 45.75 5.43
C PHE A 35 8.61 44.98 4.12
N THR A 36 8.91 45.66 3.01
CA THR A 36 9.18 45.02 1.70
C THR A 36 10.50 44.22 1.64
N LYS A 37 11.53 44.58 2.42
CA LYS A 37 12.81 43.83 2.48
C LYS A 37 12.78 42.64 3.44
N PHE A 38 11.95 42.72 4.49
CA PHE A 38 11.68 41.61 5.42
C PHE A 38 10.83 40.50 4.76
N LYS A 39 9.78 40.87 4.01
CA LYS A 39 9.07 39.99 3.06
C LYS A 39 10.06 39.28 2.14
N ARG A 40 10.91 40.02 1.40
CA ARG A 40 11.89 39.48 0.42
C ARG A 40 12.92 38.47 0.99
N TRP A 41 13.16 38.44 2.30
CA TRP A 41 14.16 37.57 2.95
C TRP A 41 13.58 36.40 3.73
N MET A 42 12.44 36.59 4.40
CA MET A 42 11.55 35.48 4.80
C MET A 42 11.13 34.67 3.56
N LEU A 43 10.96 35.33 2.41
CA LEU A 43 10.69 34.73 1.10
C LEU A 43 11.88 34.00 0.43
N THR A 44 13.13 34.07 0.94
CA THR A 44 14.28 33.41 0.25
C THR A 44 14.91 32.25 1.03
N ARG A 45 15.18 32.35 2.34
CA ARG A 45 15.76 31.21 3.11
C ARG A 45 14.70 30.25 3.63
N TYR A 46 13.69 30.77 4.34
CA TYR A 46 12.52 29.96 4.73
C TYR A 46 11.73 29.54 3.50
N GLY A 47 11.61 30.43 2.49
CA GLY A 47 11.07 30.08 1.18
C GLY A 47 11.80 28.93 0.51
N PHE A 48 13.14 28.90 0.54
CA PHE A 48 13.92 27.77 0.03
C PHE A 48 13.65 26.48 0.82
N LEU A 49 13.63 26.53 2.15
CA LEU A 49 13.31 25.36 2.96
C LEU A 49 11.91 24.84 2.60
N ILE A 50 10.88 25.68 2.67
CA ILE A 50 9.50 25.29 2.35
C ILE A 50 9.39 24.73 0.92
N LEU A 51 10.03 25.37 -0.07
CA LEU A 51 10.03 24.87 -1.45
C LEU A 51 10.67 23.48 -1.54
N THR A 52 11.81 23.26 -0.89
CA THR A 52 12.47 21.95 -0.86
C THR A 52 11.58 20.91 -0.15
N ALA A 53 10.88 21.28 0.92
CA ALA A 53 9.91 20.39 1.58
C ALA A 53 8.79 19.97 0.62
N ILE A 54 8.21 20.94 -0.10
CA ILE A 54 7.15 20.70 -1.11
C ILE A 54 7.68 19.78 -2.21
N ILE A 55 8.89 20.01 -2.71
CA ILE A 55 9.51 19.17 -3.74
C ILE A 55 9.70 17.74 -3.22
N ILE A 56 10.19 17.56 -1.99
CA ILE A 56 10.38 16.23 -1.39
C ILE A 56 9.05 15.51 -1.20
N ILE A 57 8.02 16.20 -0.71
CA ILE A 57 6.66 15.65 -0.60
C ILE A 57 6.14 15.26 -1.98
N PHE A 58 6.32 16.11 -3.00
CA PHE A 58 5.87 15.80 -4.36
C PHE A 58 6.61 14.58 -4.95
N ILE A 59 7.94 14.49 -4.75
CA ILE A 59 8.72 13.32 -5.19
C ILE A 59 8.20 12.05 -4.50
N ASN A 60 8.04 12.07 -3.18
CA ASN A 60 7.67 10.89 -2.40
C ASN A 60 6.21 10.48 -2.53
N GLU A 61 5.28 11.44 -2.53
CA GLU A 61 3.84 11.19 -2.52
C GLU A 61 3.23 11.21 -3.92
N VAL A 62 3.97 11.57 -4.97
CA VAL A 62 3.48 11.55 -6.36
C VAL A 62 4.45 10.81 -7.26
N LEU A 63 5.67 11.33 -7.47
CA LEU A 63 6.56 10.83 -8.52
C LEU A 63 6.98 9.37 -8.31
N PHE A 64 7.30 8.94 -7.09
CA PHE A 64 7.65 7.54 -6.84
C PHE A 64 6.50 6.58 -7.14
N TYR A 65 5.26 6.96 -6.83
CA TYR A 65 4.09 6.13 -7.14
C TYR A 65 3.85 6.04 -8.64
N GLU A 66 3.87 7.18 -9.34
CA GLU A 66 3.68 7.21 -10.79
C GLU A 66 4.82 6.52 -11.53
N TRP A 67 6.06 6.72 -11.10
CA TRP A 67 7.23 6.03 -11.67
C TRP A 67 7.09 4.52 -11.54
N THR A 68 6.74 4.02 -10.35
CA THR A 68 6.54 2.58 -10.16
C THR A 68 5.38 2.05 -11.01
N ARG A 69 4.24 2.76 -11.05
CA ARG A 69 3.06 2.40 -11.87
C ARG A 69 3.40 2.35 -13.36
N MET A 70 4.12 3.33 -13.89
CA MET A 70 4.54 3.37 -15.31
C MET A 70 5.49 2.23 -15.68
N ASN A 71 6.16 1.62 -14.70
CA ASN A 71 7.05 0.50 -14.90
C ASN A 71 6.39 -0.86 -14.63
N TRP A 72 5.06 -0.92 -14.55
CA TRP A 72 4.33 -2.18 -14.50
C TRP A 72 4.39 -2.95 -15.82
N PRO A 73 4.28 -4.29 -15.78
CA PRO A 73 4.20 -5.11 -16.99
C PRO A 73 3.01 -4.66 -17.85
N ASN A 74 3.22 -4.54 -19.16
CA ASN A 74 2.14 -4.25 -20.10
C ASN A 74 1.26 -5.51 -20.26
N LEU A 75 0.01 -5.42 -19.80
CA LEU A 75 -0.96 -6.51 -19.85
C LEU A 75 -2.09 -6.26 -20.85
N ASP A 76 -2.03 -5.17 -21.63
CA ASP A 76 -3.15 -4.69 -22.45
C ASP A 76 -3.66 -5.74 -23.44
N SER A 77 -2.75 -6.51 -24.04
CA SER A 77 -3.10 -7.55 -25.01
C SER A 77 -3.85 -8.72 -24.37
N LEU A 78 -3.54 -9.05 -23.11
CA LEU A 78 -4.21 -10.10 -22.35
C LEU A 78 -5.54 -9.62 -21.76
N LEU A 79 -5.56 -8.40 -21.20
CA LEU A 79 -6.74 -7.81 -20.56
C LEU A 79 -7.90 -7.55 -21.53
N LYS A 80 -7.61 -7.37 -22.83
CA LYS A 80 -8.62 -7.19 -23.89
C LYS A 80 -9.30 -8.49 -24.32
N LYS A 81 -8.78 -9.66 -23.94
CA LYS A 81 -9.38 -10.94 -24.33
C LYS A 81 -10.63 -11.23 -23.48
N PRO A 82 -11.77 -11.55 -24.09
CA PRO A 82 -13.01 -11.82 -23.35
C PRO A 82 -12.96 -13.14 -22.57
N THR A 83 -12.05 -14.04 -22.92
CA THR A 83 -11.85 -15.36 -22.28
C THR A 83 -10.95 -15.30 -21.05
N VAL A 84 -10.42 -14.12 -20.72
CA VAL A 84 -9.48 -13.93 -19.63
C VAL A 84 -10.19 -13.47 -18.38
N GLU A 85 -10.15 -14.33 -17.36
CA GLU A 85 -10.50 -13.95 -15.99
C GLU A 85 -9.32 -13.20 -15.35
N ARG A 86 -9.61 -12.08 -14.69
CA ARG A 86 -8.60 -11.19 -14.09
C ARG A 86 -8.63 -11.27 -12.57
N LEU A 87 -7.55 -11.76 -11.98
CA LEU A 87 -7.43 -11.90 -10.53
C LEU A 87 -6.36 -10.93 -10.01
N LEU A 88 -6.71 -10.16 -8.99
CA LEU A 88 -5.77 -9.37 -8.21
C LEU A 88 -5.48 -10.10 -6.89
N LEU A 89 -4.21 -10.34 -6.61
CA LEU A 89 -3.74 -11.12 -5.46
C LEU A 89 -3.09 -10.18 -4.45
N VAL A 90 -3.62 -10.16 -3.23
CA VAL A 90 -3.17 -9.32 -2.13
C VAL A 90 -2.63 -10.22 -1.02
N ALA A 91 -1.31 -10.28 -0.84
CA ALA A 91 -0.69 -11.09 0.20
C ALA A 91 -0.17 -10.21 1.34
N ASP A 92 -0.36 -10.70 2.56
CA ASP A 92 0.20 -10.19 3.82
C ASP A 92 0.08 -8.65 3.94
N PRO A 93 -1.12 -8.06 3.81
CA PRO A 93 -1.28 -6.61 3.97
C PRO A 93 -0.94 -6.15 5.39
N GLN A 94 -1.07 -7.01 6.40
CA GLN A 94 -0.48 -6.83 7.73
C GLN A 94 -0.82 -5.45 8.32
N LEU A 95 -2.12 -5.17 8.41
CA LEU A 95 -2.62 -3.92 8.97
C LEU A 95 -2.14 -3.78 10.40
N ILE A 96 -1.38 -2.71 10.62
CA ILE A 96 -0.76 -2.42 11.92
C ILE A 96 -1.84 -2.24 12.98
N GLY A 97 -1.71 -2.94 14.12
CA GLY A 97 -2.65 -2.86 15.23
C GLY A 97 -2.40 -1.70 16.22
N GLU A 98 -3.16 -1.70 17.32
CA GLU A 98 -3.25 -0.62 18.30
C GLU A 98 -2.26 -0.75 19.46
N LYS A 99 -1.66 -1.93 19.68
CA LYS A 99 -0.91 -2.27 20.90
C LYS A 99 0.59 -2.12 20.75
N ASP A 100 1.17 -2.62 19.67
CA ASP A 100 2.60 -2.96 19.62
C ASP A 100 3.50 -1.79 19.15
N GLU A 101 2.92 -0.75 18.55
CA GLU A 101 3.67 0.40 18.01
C GLU A 101 3.97 1.53 19.02
N GLY A 102 3.46 1.42 20.26
CA GLY A 102 3.70 2.39 21.33
C GLY A 102 3.34 3.84 20.95
N PHE A 103 4.22 4.79 21.27
CA PHE A 103 3.94 6.24 21.14
C PHE A 103 3.69 6.71 19.71
N PHE A 104 4.32 6.07 18.71
CA PHE A 104 4.21 6.48 17.30
C PHE A 104 3.10 5.74 16.54
N GLY A 105 2.34 4.86 17.21
CA GLY A 105 1.38 3.96 16.56
C GLY A 105 0.35 4.65 15.68
N LEU A 106 -0.15 5.83 16.07
CA LEU A 106 -1.11 6.55 15.21
C LEU A 106 -0.48 6.98 13.88
N ILE A 107 0.79 7.42 13.90
CA ILE A 107 1.49 7.91 12.71
C ILE A 107 1.87 6.74 11.81
N THR A 108 2.41 5.66 12.39
CA THR A 108 2.83 4.48 11.62
C THR A 108 1.63 3.75 11.01
N ARG A 109 0.53 3.58 11.76
CA ARG A 109 -0.74 3.06 11.23
C ARG A 109 -1.26 3.91 10.07
N ASN A 110 -1.38 5.23 10.26
CA ASN A 110 -1.89 6.10 9.21
C ASN A 110 -1.00 6.13 7.96
N ASP A 111 0.33 6.05 8.11
CA ASP A 111 1.24 5.95 6.97
C ASP A 111 1.05 4.63 6.20
N ALA A 112 1.01 3.50 6.92
CA ALA A 112 0.81 2.17 6.35
C ALA A 112 -0.56 2.05 5.66
N ASP A 113 -1.63 2.50 6.30
CA ASP A 113 -2.99 2.47 5.74
C ASP A 113 -3.08 3.31 4.46
N ARG A 114 -2.52 4.53 4.47
CA ARG A 114 -2.49 5.39 3.28
C ARG A 114 -1.66 4.80 2.16
N TYR A 115 -0.54 4.16 2.50
CA TYR A 115 0.29 3.46 1.52
C TYR A 115 -0.50 2.33 0.86
N LEU A 116 -1.06 1.41 1.65
CA LEU A 116 -1.84 0.28 1.16
C LEU A 116 -3.04 0.73 0.33
N ALA A 117 -3.81 1.70 0.84
CA ALA A 117 -5.00 2.20 0.16
C ALA A 117 -4.64 2.80 -1.21
N LYS A 118 -3.56 3.59 -1.25
CA LYS A 118 -3.10 4.18 -2.49
C LYS A 118 -2.64 3.08 -3.46
N THR A 119 -1.69 2.22 -3.07
CA THR A 119 -1.09 1.24 -3.98
C THR A 119 -2.11 0.20 -4.45
N PHE A 120 -3.03 -0.21 -3.58
CA PHE A 120 -4.12 -1.11 -3.94
C PHE A 120 -5.07 -0.44 -4.94
N SER A 121 -5.49 0.80 -4.68
CA SER A 121 -6.34 1.55 -5.61
C SER A 121 -5.68 1.64 -7.00
N GLN A 122 -4.37 1.90 -7.07
CA GLN A 122 -3.64 1.93 -8.34
C GLN A 122 -3.68 0.56 -9.05
N ALA A 123 -3.46 -0.53 -8.32
CA ALA A 123 -3.45 -1.89 -8.88
C ALA A 123 -4.85 -2.33 -9.33
N ASN A 124 -5.87 -2.05 -8.52
CA ASN A 124 -7.27 -2.34 -8.84
C ASN A 124 -7.74 -1.55 -10.06
N GLU A 125 -7.38 -0.27 -10.17
CA GLU A 125 -7.70 0.58 -11.33
C GLU A 125 -7.04 0.06 -12.62
N TYR A 126 -5.78 -0.37 -12.53
CA TYR A 126 -5.01 -0.88 -13.68
C TYR A 126 -5.55 -2.21 -14.19
N ILE A 127 -5.91 -3.12 -13.29
CA ILE A 127 -6.32 -4.49 -13.66
C ILE A 127 -7.83 -4.62 -13.88
N LYS A 128 -8.64 -3.85 -13.14
CA LYS A 128 -10.10 -4.01 -13.06
C LYS A 128 -10.50 -5.49 -12.87
N PRO A 129 -10.00 -6.11 -11.79
CA PRO A 129 -10.10 -7.55 -11.58
C PRO A 129 -11.55 -7.99 -11.41
N ASN A 130 -11.85 -9.20 -11.87
CA ASN A 130 -13.11 -9.89 -11.54
C ASN A 130 -13.09 -10.40 -10.09
N TRP A 131 -11.91 -10.85 -9.64
CA TRP A 131 -11.68 -11.38 -8.31
C TRP A 131 -10.52 -10.68 -7.62
N ILE A 132 -10.73 -10.31 -6.35
CA ILE A 132 -9.67 -9.87 -5.45
C ILE A 132 -9.48 -10.97 -4.41
N LEU A 133 -8.28 -11.55 -4.34
CA LEU A 133 -7.96 -12.66 -3.46
C LEU A 133 -6.96 -12.18 -2.41
N PHE A 134 -7.39 -12.12 -1.16
CA PHE A 134 -6.53 -11.83 -0.01
C PHE A 134 -5.98 -13.13 0.55
N LEU A 135 -4.66 -13.26 0.55
CA LEU A 135 -3.93 -14.51 0.78
C LEU A 135 -3.42 -14.67 2.22
N GLY A 136 -4.18 -14.17 3.18
CA GLY A 136 -3.88 -14.28 4.62
C GLY A 136 -3.08 -13.11 5.17
N ASP A 137 -2.92 -13.15 6.50
CA ASP A 137 -2.18 -12.18 7.28
C ASP A 137 -2.70 -10.76 7.09
N ILE A 138 -4.01 -10.64 7.35
CA ILE A 138 -4.74 -9.40 7.16
C ILE A 138 -4.34 -8.37 8.22
N PHE A 139 -4.20 -8.81 9.46
CA PHE A 139 -3.87 -7.98 10.62
C PHE A 139 -2.57 -8.45 11.28
N ASP A 140 -1.72 -7.49 11.69
CA ASP A 140 -0.51 -7.83 12.46
C ASP A 140 -0.88 -8.33 13.87
N GLU A 141 -1.84 -7.66 14.52
CA GLU A 141 -2.29 -8.00 15.88
C GLU A 141 -3.56 -8.85 15.91
N GLY A 142 -3.84 -9.62 14.85
CA GLY A 142 -5.08 -10.39 14.71
C GLY A 142 -5.31 -11.39 15.85
N LEU A 143 -4.23 -11.94 16.43
CA LEU A 143 -4.28 -12.89 17.56
C LEU A 143 -4.57 -12.22 18.90
N SER A 144 -3.95 -11.07 19.15
CA SER A 144 -3.98 -10.40 20.45
C SER A 144 -5.11 -9.37 20.56
N ALA A 145 -5.74 -8.99 19.45
CA ALA A 145 -6.87 -8.06 19.42
C ALA A 145 -8.05 -8.55 20.28
N SER A 146 -8.64 -7.62 21.03
CA SER A 146 -9.99 -7.74 21.58
C SER A 146 -11.03 -7.65 20.46
N ASP A 147 -12.29 -8.02 20.75
CA ASP A 147 -13.34 -7.99 19.72
C ASP A 147 -13.62 -6.56 19.20
N ASP A 148 -13.50 -5.54 20.07
CA ASP A 148 -13.65 -4.13 19.68
C ASP A 148 -12.48 -3.64 18.81
N GLU A 149 -11.25 -4.05 19.13
CA GLU A 149 -10.06 -3.77 18.32
C GLU A 149 -10.19 -4.44 16.95
N PHE A 150 -10.54 -5.73 16.92
CA PHE A 150 -10.73 -6.48 15.68
C PHE A 150 -11.81 -5.84 14.78
N LYS A 151 -12.92 -5.37 15.36
CA LYS A 151 -13.95 -4.61 14.63
C LYS A 151 -13.37 -3.36 13.97
N ARG A 152 -12.58 -2.57 14.70
CA ARG A 152 -11.92 -1.37 14.14
C ARG A 152 -10.90 -1.72 13.07
N TYR A 153 -10.16 -2.82 13.23
CA TYR A 153 -9.21 -3.30 12.23
C TYR A 153 -9.94 -3.72 10.95
N PHE A 154 -11.08 -4.40 11.09
CA PHE A 154 -11.93 -4.76 9.96
C PHE A 154 -12.52 -3.52 9.24
N GLU A 155 -13.01 -2.52 9.98
CA GLU A 155 -13.49 -1.27 9.39
C GLU A 155 -12.38 -0.53 8.61
N ARG A 156 -11.14 -0.57 9.13
CA ARG A 156 -9.96 -0.06 8.41
C ARG A 156 -9.67 -0.88 7.16
N PHE A 157 -9.70 -2.21 7.24
CA PHE A 157 -9.53 -3.10 6.09
C PHE A 157 -10.53 -2.76 4.97
N ASP A 158 -11.82 -2.65 5.29
CA ASP A 158 -12.87 -2.31 4.34
C ASP A 158 -12.66 -0.91 3.71
N THR A 159 -12.16 0.04 4.50
CA THR A 159 -11.84 1.40 4.03
C THR A 159 -10.60 1.45 3.13
N ILE A 160 -9.57 0.67 3.44
CA ILE A 160 -8.30 0.65 2.70
C ILE A 160 -8.47 -0.06 1.36
N PHE A 161 -9.18 -1.18 1.36
CA PHE A 161 -9.34 -2.04 0.20
C PHE A 161 -10.68 -1.85 -0.49
N GLN A 162 -11.08 -0.59 -0.69
CA GLN A 162 -12.30 -0.26 -1.43
C GLN A 162 -12.15 -0.57 -2.92
N TYR A 163 -13.19 -1.19 -3.47
CA TYR A 163 -13.28 -1.49 -4.90
C TYR A 163 -14.65 -1.03 -5.42
N GLU A 164 -14.64 -0.26 -6.51
CA GLU A 164 -15.81 0.52 -6.95
C GLU A 164 -16.83 -0.31 -7.73
N ASN A 165 -16.42 -1.45 -8.31
CA ASN A 165 -17.29 -2.23 -9.16
C ASN A 165 -18.02 -3.31 -8.35
N ARG A 166 -19.36 -3.20 -8.30
CA ARG A 166 -20.26 -4.12 -7.59
C ARG A 166 -20.23 -5.56 -8.12
N GLU A 167 -19.68 -5.79 -9.30
CA GLU A 167 -19.48 -7.12 -9.88
C GLU A 167 -18.20 -7.81 -9.40
N GLN A 168 -17.29 -7.09 -8.75
CA GLN A 168 -16.04 -7.67 -8.24
C GLN A 168 -16.35 -8.55 -7.04
N GLN A 169 -15.79 -9.76 -7.06
CA GLN A 169 -15.90 -10.71 -5.95
C GLN A 169 -14.61 -10.75 -5.15
N CYS A 170 -14.73 -11.01 -3.85
CA CYS A 170 -13.61 -11.02 -2.92
C CYS A 170 -13.58 -12.35 -2.15
N ILE A 171 -12.39 -12.96 -2.06
CA ILE A 171 -12.13 -14.08 -1.15
C ILE A 171 -10.99 -13.67 -0.22
N VAL A 172 -11.22 -13.79 1.08
CA VAL A 172 -10.21 -13.58 2.11
C VAL A 172 -9.95 -14.90 2.82
N ILE A 173 -8.71 -15.39 2.76
CA ILE A 173 -8.26 -16.57 3.52
C ILE A 173 -7.51 -16.10 4.78
N PRO A 174 -7.50 -16.90 5.86
CA PRO A 174 -6.77 -16.54 7.07
C PRO A 174 -5.28 -16.86 6.96
N GLY A 175 -4.43 -16.02 7.55
CA GLY A 175 -3.03 -16.33 7.83
C GLY A 175 -2.79 -16.75 9.28
N ASP A 176 -1.53 -16.94 9.67
CA ASP A 176 -1.18 -17.31 11.05
C ASP A 176 -1.33 -16.15 12.03
N ASN A 177 -1.14 -14.90 11.59
CA ASN A 177 -1.37 -13.72 12.44
C ASN A 177 -2.87 -13.41 12.62
N ASP A 178 -3.75 -14.02 11.82
CA ASP A 178 -5.20 -13.83 11.94
C ASP A 178 -5.87 -14.81 12.92
N VAL A 179 -5.42 -16.08 12.93
CA VAL A 179 -6.11 -17.17 13.64
C VAL A 179 -5.20 -18.14 14.40
N GLY A 180 -3.88 -17.94 14.39
CA GLY A 180 -2.86 -18.75 15.05
C GLY A 180 -2.25 -19.80 14.13
N GLY A 181 -1.54 -20.77 14.69
CA GLY A 181 -0.76 -21.77 13.93
C GLY A 181 0.72 -21.73 14.30
N GLU A 182 1.51 -22.61 13.65
CA GLU A 182 2.96 -22.84 13.84
C GLU A 182 3.62 -22.16 15.06
N TYR A 183 4.08 -20.90 14.92
CA TYR A 183 4.84 -20.18 15.94
C TYR A 183 4.04 -19.86 17.22
N TYR A 184 2.71 -19.78 17.11
CA TYR A 184 1.78 -19.40 18.17
C TYR A 184 1.01 -20.59 18.77
N GLY A 185 1.30 -21.82 18.32
CA GLY A 185 0.63 -23.05 18.75
C GLY A 185 -0.66 -23.34 17.96
N ASP A 186 -1.51 -24.22 18.49
CA ASP A 186 -2.74 -24.65 17.81
C ASP A 186 -3.68 -23.46 17.54
N LYS A 187 -4.22 -23.39 16.31
CA LYS A 187 -5.26 -22.43 15.94
C LYS A 187 -6.42 -22.51 16.93
N GLN A 188 -6.67 -21.43 17.66
CA GLN A 188 -7.70 -21.42 18.68
C GLN A 188 -9.10 -21.36 18.04
N PRO A 189 -10.07 -22.20 18.47
CA PRO A 189 -11.43 -22.20 17.92
C PRO A 189 -12.10 -20.82 17.94
N ILE A 190 -11.83 -20.02 18.97
CA ILE A 190 -12.37 -18.66 19.11
C ILE A 190 -11.88 -17.71 18.02
N LEU A 191 -10.59 -17.76 17.67
CA LEU A 191 -10.00 -16.90 16.65
C LEU A 191 -10.53 -17.26 15.26
N ARG A 192 -10.63 -18.57 14.95
CA ARG A 192 -11.29 -19.04 13.72
C ARG A 192 -12.75 -18.60 13.64
N GLN A 193 -13.47 -18.66 14.77
CA GLN A 193 -14.85 -18.20 14.82
C GLN A 193 -14.95 -16.71 14.55
N ARG A 194 -14.07 -15.90 15.15
CA ARG A 194 -14.03 -14.46 14.94
C ARG A 194 -13.73 -14.13 13.49
N PHE A 195 -12.68 -14.71 12.91
CA PHE A 195 -12.36 -14.53 11.49
C PHE A 195 -13.54 -14.90 10.59
N ARG A 196 -14.22 -16.01 10.88
CA ARG A 196 -15.40 -16.45 10.15
C ARG A 196 -16.56 -15.45 10.20
N ASN A 197 -16.75 -14.77 11.32
CA ASN A 197 -17.83 -13.79 11.47
C ASN A 197 -17.64 -12.57 10.56
N TYR A 198 -16.40 -12.20 10.23
CA TYR A 198 -16.07 -11.04 9.39
C TYR A 198 -15.80 -11.41 7.93
N PHE A 199 -15.16 -12.55 7.67
CA PHE A 199 -14.67 -12.95 6.34
C PHE A 199 -15.35 -14.22 5.79
N GLY A 200 -16.43 -14.67 6.43
CA GLY A 200 -17.20 -15.83 6.00
C GLY A 200 -16.51 -17.17 6.28
N ARG A 201 -17.06 -18.26 5.71
CA ARG A 201 -16.64 -19.64 6.00
C ARG A 201 -15.13 -19.84 5.83
N MET A 202 -14.53 -20.65 6.71
CA MET A 202 -13.09 -20.99 6.70
C MET A 202 -12.73 -21.91 5.52
N ILE A 203 -13.64 -22.82 5.16
CA ILE A 203 -13.54 -23.69 3.99
C ILE A 203 -14.77 -23.43 3.13
N ALA A 204 -14.56 -23.09 1.86
CA ALA A 204 -15.64 -22.81 0.93
C ALA A 204 -15.19 -23.00 -0.52
N LEU A 205 -16.11 -23.48 -1.35
CA LEU A 205 -15.94 -23.55 -2.80
C LEU A 205 -16.74 -22.43 -3.45
N TYR A 206 -16.04 -21.51 -4.11
CA TYR A 206 -16.63 -20.48 -4.95
C TYR A 206 -16.53 -20.91 -6.42
N HIS A 207 -17.53 -20.56 -7.20
CA HIS A 207 -17.59 -20.92 -8.61
C HIS A 207 -18.08 -19.70 -9.41
N GLN A 208 -17.28 -19.31 -10.39
CA GLN A 208 -17.66 -18.27 -11.35
C GLN A 208 -17.03 -18.59 -12.70
N ASN A 209 -17.83 -18.47 -13.76
CA ASN A 209 -17.44 -18.86 -15.11
C ASN A 209 -16.94 -20.33 -15.11
N ASP A 210 -15.79 -20.60 -15.72
CA ASP A 210 -15.18 -21.94 -15.77
C ASP A 210 -14.09 -22.12 -14.71
N ILE A 211 -14.19 -21.42 -13.58
CA ILE A 211 -13.16 -21.43 -12.52
C ILE A 211 -13.81 -21.74 -11.17
N GLU A 212 -13.18 -22.67 -10.46
CA GLU A 212 -13.45 -22.95 -9.06
C GLU A 212 -12.33 -22.41 -8.16
N TYR A 213 -12.72 -21.74 -7.09
CA TYR A 213 -11.82 -21.27 -6.04
C TYR A 213 -12.13 -22.01 -4.74
N LEU A 214 -11.20 -22.86 -4.31
CA LEU A 214 -11.31 -23.59 -3.06
C LEU A 214 -10.54 -22.84 -1.97
N LYS A 215 -11.27 -22.08 -1.17
CA LYS A 215 -10.76 -21.44 0.05
C LYS A 215 -10.50 -22.50 1.10
N LEU A 216 -9.27 -22.54 1.62
CA LEU A 216 -8.84 -23.47 2.66
C LEU A 216 -8.22 -22.72 3.85
N ASP A 217 -8.13 -23.46 4.94
CA ASP A 217 -7.44 -23.12 6.18
C ASP A 217 -6.67 -24.38 6.59
N ILE A 218 -5.50 -24.63 6.00
CA ILE A 218 -4.67 -25.81 6.28
C ILE A 218 -3.27 -25.32 6.65
N ASP A 219 -2.83 -25.63 7.86
CA ASP A 219 -1.53 -25.17 8.38
C ASP A 219 -0.47 -26.25 8.24
N MET A 220 -0.86 -27.47 8.58
CA MET A 220 -0.11 -28.69 8.35
C MET A 220 -1.04 -29.75 7.77
N PHE A 221 -0.48 -30.74 7.06
CA PHE A 221 -1.28 -31.84 6.49
C PHE A 221 -1.96 -32.69 7.58
N GLU A 222 -1.44 -32.69 8.81
CA GLU A 222 -2.08 -33.31 9.96
C GLU A 222 -3.46 -32.67 10.23
N SER A 223 -3.59 -31.34 10.08
CA SER A 223 -4.89 -30.65 10.20
C SER A 223 -5.88 -31.04 9.09
N TYR A 224 -5.39 -31.45 7.92
CA TYR A 224 -6.21 -32.00 6.85
C TYR A 224 -6.77 -33.38 7.26
N VAL A 225 -5.91 -34.23 7.81
CA VAL A 225 -6.25 -35.59 8.24
C VAL A 225 -7.17 -35.60 9.48
N ASP A 226 -6.97 -34.68 10.43
CA ASP A 226 -7.72 -34.59 11.71
C ASP A 226 -9.12 -33.96 11.60
N GLY A 227 -9.76 -34.06 10.43
CA GLY A 227 -11.19 -33.78 10.27
C GLY A 227 -11.55 -32.63 9.35
N LYS A 228 -10.58 -31.81 8.87
CA LYS A 228 -10.88 -30.80 7.83
C LYS A 228 -11.17 -31.44 6.47
N ARG A 229 -10.57 -32.60 6.17
CA ARG A 229 -10.83 -33.36 4.93
C ARG A 229 -12.32 -33.58 4.69
N PHE A 230 -13.10 -33.96 5.70
CA PHE A 230 -14.55 -34.16 5.53
C PHE A 230 -15.25 -32.86 5.08
N ALA A 231 -14.96 -31.73 5.73
CA ALA A 231 -15.54 -30.45 5.36
C ALA A 231 -15.13 -30.02 3.93
N ILE A 232 -13.90 -30.30 3.52
CA ILE A 232 -13.42 -30.03 2.16
C ILE A 232 -14.15 -30.93 1.15
N MET A 233 -14.23 -32.23 1.43
CA MET A 233 -14.93 -33.20 0.59
C MET A 233 -16.44 -32.90 0.50
N GLU A 234 -17.07 -32.39 1.55
CA GLU A 234 -18.47 -31.93 1.48
C GLU A 234 -18.65 -30.82 0.42
N GLN A 235 -17.64 -29.93 0.28
CA GLN A 235 -17.67 -28.90 -0.75
C GLN A 235 -17.35 -29.45 -2.16
N THR A 236 -16.47 -30.46 -2.28
CA THR A 236 -15.90 -30.88 -3.58
C THR A 236 -16.43 -32.22 -4.13
N GLN A 237 -16.86 -33.18 -3.30
CA GLN A 237 -17.22 -34.54 -3.73
C GLN A 237 -18.70 -34.75 -4.11
N ASN A 238 -19.54 -33.72 -4.03
CA ASN A 238 -20.92 -33.77 -4.55
C ASN A 238 -21.10 -32.99 -5.86
N ARG A 239 -20.01 -32.59 -6.52
CA ARG A 239 -20.04 -31.85 -7.78
C ARG A 239 -18.98 -32.42 -8.73
N PRO A 240 -19.36 -32.95 -9.91
CA PRO A 240 -18.36 -33.26 -10.93
C PRO A 240 -17.61 -31.97 -11.28
N LEU A 241 -16.28 -32.05 -11.44
CA LEU A 241 -15.45 -30.95 -11.94
C LEU A 241 -15.91 -30.58 -13.35
N THR A 242 -16.72 -29.54 -13.46
CA THR A 242 -17.13 -28.96 -14.75
C THR A 242 -16.26 -27.75 -15.13
N SER A 243 -15.48 -27.22 -14.20
CA SER A 243 -14.60 -26.07 -14.40
C SER A 243 -13.35 -26.43 -15.17
N ILE A 244 -12.85 -25.48 -15.97
CA ILE A 244 -11.57 -25.58 -16.68
C ILE A 244 -10.41 -25.46 -15.69
N PHE A 245 -10.58 -24.62 -14.66
CA PHE A 245 -9.58 -24.39 -13.63
C PHE A 245 -10.14 -24.66 -12.24
N ARG A 246 -9.32 -25.24 -11.38
CA ARG A 246 -9.51 -25.25 -9.93
C ARG A 246 -8.28 -24.68 -9.25
N ILE A 247 -8.51 -23.65 -8.44
CA ILE A 247 -7.49 -22.89 -7.73
C ILE A 247 -7.70 -23.09 -6.25
N VAL A 248 -6.68 -23.59 -5.56
CA VAL A 248 -6.67 -23.68 -4.11
C VAL A 248 -6.07 -22.40 -3.54
N LEU A 249 -6.73 -21.84 -2.53
CA LEU A 249 -6.27 -20.68 -1.79
C LEU A 249 -5.94 -21.15 -0.38
N ASN A 250 -4.67 -21.09 -0.01
CA ASN A 250 -4.21 -21.45 1.32
C ASN A 250 -3.01 -20.57 1.68
N HIS A 251 -2.95 -20.06 2.90
CA HIS A 251 -1.86 -19.16 3.29
C HIS A 251 -0.52 -19.90 3.42
N TRP A 252 -0.54 -21.07 4.04
CA TRP A 252 0.65 -21.92 4.23
C TRP A 252 1.01 -22.74 2.99
N PRO A 253 2.29 -23.08 2.80
CA PRO A 253 2.74 -23.91 1.69
C PRO A 253 2.26 -25.36 1.82
N LEU A 254 1.77 -25.89 0.70
CA LEU A 254 1.24 -27.24 0.59
C LEU A 254 2.19 -28.17 -0.18
N LEU A 255 2.94 -27.72 -1.19
CA LEU A 255 3.76 -28.63 -2.02
C LEU A 255 5.16 -28.92 -1.44
N THR A 256 5.58 -28.20 -0.41
CA THR A 256 6.96 -28.28 0.12
C THR A 256 7.07 -28.92 1.51
N ARG A 257 5.97 -29.06 2.26
CA ARG A 257 6.03 -29.47 3.68
C ARG A 257 5.88 -30.96 3.96
N SER A 258 5.20 -31.77 3.13
CA SER A 258 5.10 -33.23 3.39
C SER A 258 4.74 -34.06 2.17
N THR A 259 5.68 -34.87 1.68
CA THR A 259 5.48 -35.73 0.49
C THR A 259 4.41 -36.81 0.69
N ARG A 260 4.17 -37.26 1.92
CA ARG A 260 3.25 -38.38 2.19
C ARG A 260 1.79 -38.04 1.88
N PHE A 261 1.37 -36.80 2.16
CA PHE A 261 -0.03 -36.39 2.04
C PHE A 261 -0.33 -35.52 0.82
N ILE A 262 0.70 -34.97 0.17
CA ILE A 262 0.54 -34.19 -1.07
C ILE A 262 -0.19 -35.00 -2.15
N LYS A 263 0.21 -36.25 -2.42
CA LYS A 263 -0.41 -37.04 -3.50
C LYS A 263 -1.91 -37.31 -3.25
N PRO A 264 -2.34 -37.82 -2.08
CA PRO A 264 -3.77 -37.94 -1.77
C PRO A 264 -4.52 -36.61 -1.88
N PHE A 265 -3.98 -35.54 -1.32
CA PHE A 265 -4.56 -34.19 -1.39
C PHE A 265 -4.77 -33.73 -2.85
N LEU A 266 -3.74 -33.85 -3.69
CA LEU A 266 -3.79 -33.44 -5.08
C LEU A 266 -4.69 -34.31 -5.95
N ASN A 267 -4.84 -35.60 -5.61
CA ASN A 267 -5.76 -36.50 -6.30
C ASN A 267 -7.21 -36.26 -5.90
N GLU A 268 -7.46 -35.90 -4.64
CA GLU A 268 -8.81 -35.63 -4.14
C GLU A 268 -9.34 -34.27 -4.60
N LEU A 269 -8.46 -33.26 -4.66
CA LEU A 269 -8.86 -31.90 -5.00
C LEU A 269 -8.61 -31.54 -6.45
N GLU A 270 -7.73 -32.24 -7.16
CA GLU A 270 -7.38 -31.98 -8.57
C GLU A 270 -7.09 -30.49 -8.90
N PRO A 271 -6.28 -29.75 -8.11
CA PRO A 271 -6.01 -28.36 -8.41
C PRO A 271 -5.06 -28.20 -9.60
N ASN A 272 -5.23 -27.12 -10.36
CA ASN A 272 -4.25 -26.65 -11.34
C ASN A 272 -3.23 -25.71 -10.67
N LEU A 273 -3.71 -24.83 -9.80
CA LEU A 273 -2.92 -23.81 -9.12
C LEU A 273 -3.22 -23.80 -7.61
N ILE A 274 -2.19 -23.46 -6.84
CA ILE A 274 -2.26 -23.16 -5.41
C ILE A 274 -1.70 -21.74 -5.24
N LEU A 275 -2.46 -20.83 -4.62
CA LEU A 275 -2.03 -19.45 -4.36
C LEU A 275 -1.88 -19.24 -2.86
N LYS A 276 -0.75 -18.65 -2.46
CA LYS A 276 -0.38 -18.44 -1.06
C LYS A 276 0.36 -17.12 -0.79
N GLY A 277 0.41 -16.74 0.49
CA GLY A 277 1.20 -15.63 1.05
C GLY A 277 2.32 -16.16 1.95
N ASP A 278 2.37 -15.75 3.22
CA ASP A 278 3.21 -16.29 4.31
C ASP A 278 4.69 -15.89 4.21
N SER A 279 5.41 -16.30 3.16
CA SER A 279 6.87 -16.07 3.14
C SER A 279 7.30 -14.63 2.80
N HIS A 280 6.35 -13.74 2.52
CA HIS A 280 6.54 -12.36 2.03
C HIS A 280 7.33 -12.22 0.71
N HIS A 281 7.83 -13.32 0.15
CA HIS A 281 8.65 -13.35 -1.06
C HIS A 281 7.96 -14.11 -2.19
N PHE A 282 8.20 -13.66 -3.42
CA PHE A 282 7.70 -14.34 -4.59
C PHE A 282 8.41 -15.67 -4.82
N THR A 283 7.64 -16.75 -4.97
CA THR A 283 8.19 -18.03 -5.43
C THR A 283 7.20 -18.77 -6.33
N VAL A 284 7.71 -19.61 -7.21
CA VAL A 284 6.92 -20.55 -8.00
C VAL A 284 7.50 -21.93 -7.85
N VAL A 285 6.71 -22.84 -7.31
CA VAL A 285 7.04 -24.25 -7.12
C VAL A 285 6.12 -25.07 -8.00
N SER A 286 6.65 -26.10 -8.66
CA SER A 286 5.84 -27.10 -9.35
C SER A 286 5.97 -28.46 -8.70
N TYR A 287 4.89 -29.24 -8.76
CA TYR A 287 4.87 -30.64 -8.37
C TYR A 287 4.50 -31.49 -9.58
N ASP A 288 5.39 -32.42 -9.95
CA ASP A 288 5.15 -33.40 -11.04
C ASP A 288 4.34 -34.58 -10.50
N ARG A 289 3.09 -34.72 -10.95
CA ARG A 289 2.20 -35.82 -10.51
C ARG A 289 2.70 -37.20 -10.93
N ILE A 290 3.53 -37.29 -11.97
CA ILE A 290 4.05 -38.56 -12.50
C ILE A 290 5.30 -38.97 -11.72
N ASN A 291 6.28 -38.06 -11.64
CA ASN A 291 7.56 -38.35 -11.00
C ASN A 291 7.53 -38.21 -9.47
N ILE A 292 6.48 -37.59 -8.91
CA ILE A 292 6.30 -37.35 -7.47
C ILE A 292 7.48 -36.49 -6.95
N THR A 293 7.81 -35.45 -7.69
CA THR A 293 8.92 -34.54 -7.39
C THR A 293 8.45 -33.09 -7.35
N THR A 294 9.02 -32.33 -6.43
CA THR A 294 8.81 -30.89 -6.29
C THR A 294 10.01 -30.14 -6.86
N HIS A 295 9.76 -29.14 -7.71
CA HIS A 295 10.79 -28.32 -8.33
C HIS A 295 10.53 -26.83 -8.08
N LEU A 296 11.56 -26.10 -7.68
CA LEU A 296 11.51 -24.66 -7.54
C LEU A 296 11.83 -24.00 -8.88
N LEU A 297 10.84 -23.37 -9.49
CA LEU A 297 10.94 -22.78 -10.83
C LEU A 297 11.37 -21.32 -10.78
N ALA A 298 10.94 -20.57 -9.78
CA ALA A 298 11.32 -19.18 -9.58
C ALA A 298 11.44 -18.85 -8.08
N LYS A 299 12.50 -18.12 -7.73
CA LYS A 299 12.72 -17.56 -6.37
C LYS A 299 12.53 -16.05 -6.29
N GLU A 300 12.43 -15.41 -7.44
CA GLU A 300 12.20 -13.97 -7.58
C GLU A 300 11.36 -13.73 -8.84
N TYR A 301 10.58 -12.66 -8.83
CA TYR A 301 9.94 -12.17 -10.05
C TYR A 301 10.87 -11.19 -10.76
N ILE A 302 10.78 -11.16 -12.08
CA ILE A 302 11.48 -10.16 -12.91
C ILE A 302 10.49 -9.01 -13.15
N PRO A 303 10.82 -7.76 -12.78
CA PRO A 303 9.96 -6.60 -13.07
C PRO A 303 9.62 -6.54 -14.56
N GLN A 304 8.40 -6.08 -14.89
CA GLN A 304 7.88 -5.97 -16.27
C GLN A 304 7.74 -7.30 -17.03
N SER A 305 8.11 -8.43 -16.43
CA SER A 305 7.94 -9.74 -17.05
C SER A 305 6.56 -10.35 -16.75
N ILE A 306 6.14 -11.24 -17.64
CA ILE A 306 4.94 -12.06 -17.50
C ILE A 306 5.38 -13.51 -17.55
N LEU A 307 5.16 -14.26 -16.48
CA LEU A 307 5.37 -15.70 -16.44
C LEU A 307 4.12 -16.39 -16.97
N SER A 308 4.25 -17.12 -18.09
CA SER A 308 3.15 -17.89 -18.66
C SER A 308 3.31 -19.37 -18.34
N ILE A 309 2.25 -19.97 -17.80
CA ILE A 309 2.20 -21.37 -17.35
C ILE A 309 1.14 -22.10 -18.18
N ASP A 310 1.53 -23.21 -18.80
CA ASP A 310 0.62 -24.10 -19.53
C ASP A 310 -0.06 -25.08 -18.57
N LEU A 311 -1.39 -25.01 -18.47
CA LEU A 311 -2.20 -25.84 -17.59
C LEU A 311 -2.93 -26.97 -18.33
N LYS A 312 -2.69 -27.19 -19.64
CA LYS A 312 -3.42 -28.17 -20.46
C LYS A 312 -3.22 -29.61 -20.03
N GLN A 313 -1.99 -29.99 -19.70
CA GLN A 313 -1.61 -31.40 -19.55
C GLN A 313 -1.96 -31.98 -18.18
N ASN A 314 -2.42 -31.15 -17.22
CA ASN A 314 -2.67 -31.50 -15.81
C ASN A 314 -1.56 -32.33 -15.14
N ARG A 315 -0.35 -32.37 -15.71
CA ARG A 315 0.79 -33.13 -15.20
C ARG A 315 1.41 -32.44 -13.99
N PHE A 316 1.48 -31.12 -14.06
CA PHE A 316 2.08 -30.30 -13.02
C PHE A 316 0.99 -29.55 -12.26
N VAL A 317 1.19 -29.43 -10.95
CA VAL A 317 0.47 -28.47 -10.10
C VAL A 317 1.46 -27.39 -9.74
N TYR A 318 1.05 -26.12 -9.83
CA TYR A 318 1.91 -25.00 -9.49
C TYR A 318 1.43 -24.34 -8.21
N GLU A 319 2.34 -24.16 -7.26
CA GLU A 319 2.15 -23.35 -6.07
C GLU A 319 2.90 -22.05 -6.23
N ILE A 320 2.15 -20.95 -6.14
CA ILE A 320 2.65 -19.59 -6.36
C ILE A 320 2.53 -18.84 -5.04
N THR A 321 3.68 -18.38 -4.56
CA THR A 321 3.73 -17.45 -3.43
C THR A 321 3.79 -16.02 -3.95
N ILE A 322 2.85 -15.20 -3.50
CA ILE A 322 2.78 -13.78 -3.84
C ILE A 322 3.59 -13.00 -2.79
N PRO A 323 4.41 -12.02 -3.19
CA PRO A 323 5.12 -11.19 -2.24
C PRO A 323 4.13 -10.35 -1.43
N THR A 324 4.51 -9.98 -0.21
CA THR A 324 3.70 -9.06 0.60
C THR A 324 3.49 -7.74 -0.14
N CYS A 325 2.32 -7.13 0.04
CA CYS A 325 2.05 -5.77 -0.41
C CYS A 325 2.41 -4.71 0.65
N SER A 326 2.74 -5.13 1.87
CA SER A 326 3.05 -4.24 2.98
C SER A 326 4.55 -3.98 3.09
N TYR A 327 4.93 -2.70 3.12
CA TYR A 327 6.33 -2.34 3.40
C TYR A 327 6.75 -2.63 4.85
N ARG A 328 5.81 -2.98 5.74
CA ARG A 328 6.08 -3.24 7.16
C ARG A 328 6.73 -4.59 7.43
N MET A 329 6.76 -5.49 6.44
CA MET A 329 7.35 -6.83 6.61
C MET A 329 8.87 -6.88 6.43
N GLY A 330 9.53 -5.73 6.26
CA GLY A 330 10.99 -5.65 6.22
C GLY A 330 11.65 -6.20 4.97
N VAL A 331 10.87 -6.44 3.90
CA VAL A 331 11.38 -6.93 2.60
C VAL A 331 11.34 -5.82 1.54
N ASP A 332 12.29 -5.87 0.59
CA ASP A 332 12.47 -4.80 -0.41
C ASP A 332 11.63 -5.00 -1.69
N ARG A 333 11.26 -6.24 -2.00
CA ARG A 333 10.47 -6.60 -3.20
C ARG A 333 9.04 -6.92 -2.83
N ILE A 334 8.23 -5.86 -2.75
CA ILE A 334 6.81 -5.89 -2.41
C ILE A 334 5.95 -5.55 -3.63
N GLY A 335 4.70 -6.00 -3.60
CA GLY A 335 3.76 -5.69 -4.67
C GLY A 335 2.46 -6.47 -4.58
N TYR A 336 1.64 -6.34 -5.64
CA TYR A 336 0.43 -7.13 -5.82
C TYR A 336 0.65 -8.18 -6.90
N GLY A 337 0.12 -9.38 -6.70
CA GLY A 337 0.09 -10.38 -7.75
C GLY A 337 -1.05 -10.13 -8.72
N VAL A 338 -0.83 -10.42 -9.99
CA VAL A 338 -1.86 -10.42 -11.03
C VAL A 338 -1.82 -11.75 -11.72
N LEU A 339 -2.95 -12.44 -11.73
CA LEU A 339 -3.12 -13.72 -12.39
C LEU A 339 -4.23 -13.60 -13.42
N LEU A 340 -3.87 -13.79 -14.68
CA LEU A 340 -4.79 -13.77 -15.81
C LEU A 340 -4.97 -15.20 -16.31
N LEU A 341 -6.20 -15.70 -16.27
CA LEU A 341 -6.53 -17.08 -16.64
C LEU A 341 -7.30 -17.09 -17.96
N ASP A 342 -6.67 -17.60 -19.00
CA ASP A 342 -7.27 -17.69 -20.34
C ASP A 342 -7.92 -19.06 -20.52
N SER A 343 -9.24 -19.13 -20.41
CA SER A 343 -9.99 -20.39 -20.51
C SER A 343 -9.91 -21.02 -21.91
N ALA A 344 -9.77 -20.21 -22.96
CA ALA A 344 -9.67 -20.70 -24.33
C ALA A 344 -8.35 -21.39 -24.61
N THR A 345 -7.25 -20.87 -24.07
CA THR A 345 -5.91 -21.44 -24.27
C THR A 345 -5.45 -22.34 -23.13
N LYS A 346 -6.18 -22.37 -22.00
CA LYS A 346 -5.80 -23.04 -20.75
C LYS A 346 -4.43 -22.59 -20.24
N MET A 347 -4.17 -21.29 -20.34
CA MET A 347 -2.93 -20.66 -19.90
C MET A 347 -3.17 -19.80 -18.67
N ALA A 348 -2.22 -19.80 -17.75
CA ALA A 348 -2.14 -18.85 -16.65
C ALA A 348 -0.99 -17.87 -16.89
N HIS A 349 -1.28 -16.57 -16.86
CA HIS A 349 -0.28 -15.52 -16.99
C HIS A 349 -0.15 -14.78 -15.67
N LEU A 350 1.01 -14.91 -15.05
CA LEU A 350 1.34 -14.34 -13.76
C LEU A 350 2.27 -13.14 -13.93
N ALA A 351 1.95 -12.07 -13.24
CA ALA A 351 2.77 -10.87 -13.16
C ALA A 351 2.73 -10.31 -11.73
N ILE A 352 3.77 -9.58 -11.33
CA ILE A 352 3.77 -8.80 -10.09
C ILE A 352 3.73 -7.32 -10.48
N LEU A 353 2.87 -6.56 -9.82
CA LEU A 353 2.81 -5.10 -9.84
C LEU A 353 3.62 -4.59 -8.65
N PRO A 354 4.91 -4.22 -8.82
CA PRO A 354 5.71 -3.76 -7.71
C PRO A 354 5.15 -2.46 -7.16
N THR A 355 5.35 -2.19 -5.87
CA THR A 355 4.96 -0.93 -5.24
C THR A 355 6.19 -0.11 -4.85
N PRO A 356 6.04 1.22 -4.61
CA PRO A 356 7.18 2.06 -4.26
C PRO A 356 7.85 1.61 -2.96
N ARG A 357 9.18 1.68 -2.92
CA ARG A 357 9.96 1.34 -1.73
C ARG A 357 9.79 2.42 -0.65
N ARG A 358 8.80 2.25 0.23
CA ARG A 358 8.39 3.28 1.20
C ARG A 358 9.52 3.71 2.13
N TYR A 359 10.41 2.80 2.54
CA TYR A 359 11.54 3.15 3.39
C TYR A 359 12.48 4.19 2.76
N ILE A 360 12.66 4.20 1.44
CA ILE A 360 13.43 5.26 0.77
C ILE A 360 12.78 6.63 1.01
N SER A 361 11.45 6.72 0.88
CA SER A 361 10.72 7.94 1.19
C SER A 361 10.84 8.35 2.66
N LEU A 362 10.73 7.40 3.59
CA LEU A 362 10.86 7.67 5.01
C LEU A 362 12.27 8.16 5.38
N TYR A 363 13.33 7.58 4.80
CA TYR A 363 14.69 8.07 4.98
C TYR A 363 14.88 9.48 4.40
N LEU A 364 14.31 9.77 3.23
CA LEU A 364 14.34 11.11 2.66
C LEU A 364 13.63 12.14 3.55
N TYR A 365 12.46 11.79 4.11
CA TYR A 365 11.77 12.64 5.07
C TYR A 365 12.58 12.86 6.34
N GLY A 366 13.16 11.80 6.91
CA GLY A 366 14.01 11.89 8.10
C GLY A 366 15.23 12.78 7.88
N PHE A 367 15.98 12.53 6.79
CA PHE A 367 17.15 13.33 6.42
C PHE A 367 16.79 14.81 6.23
N TYR A 368 15.71 15.07 5.50
CA TYR A 368 15.26 16.43 5.28
C TYR A 368 14.75 17.10 6.56
N GLY A 369 14.07 16.37 7.44
CA GLY A 369 13.63 16.86 8.75
C GLY A 369 14.81 17.33 9.60
N VAL A 370 15.89 16.54 9.67
CA VAL A 370 17.12 16.93 10.36
C VAL A 370 17.76 18.16 9.71
N PHE A 371 17.90 18.16 8.38
CA PHE A 371 18.42 19.31 7.64
C PHE A 371 17.60 20.58 7.88
N PHE A 372 16.27 20.46 7.92
CA PHE A 372 15.33 21.55 8.15
C PHE A 372 15.53 22.15 9.55
N VAL A 373 15.61 21.32 10.59
CA VAL A 373 15.84 21.77 11.97
C VAL A 373 17.21 22.45 12.12
N ILE A 374 18.28 21.85 11.59
CA ILE A 374 19.62 22.46 11.60
C ILE A 374 19.61 23.81 10.88
N SER A 375 18.92 23.90 9.74
CA SER A 375 18.79 25.14 8.98
C SER A 375 18.02 26.20 9.76
N LEU A 376 16.95 25.83 10.49
CA LEU A 376 16.22 26.74 11.36
C LEU A 376 17.10 27.27 12.49
N ILE A 377 17.86 26.40 13.16
CA ILE A 377 18.82 26.78 14.21
C ILE A 377 19.87 27.74 13.63
N PHE A 378 20.45 27.42 12.47
CA PHE A 378 21.43 28.27 11.82
C PHE A 378 20.86 29.65 11.45
N ILE A 379 19.64 29.70 10.90
CA ILE A 379 18.97 30.97 10.58
C ILE A 379 18.70 31.79 11.85
N ALA A 380 18.33 31.13 12.96
CA ALA A 380 18.10 31.78 14.25
C ALA A 380 19.40 32.33 14.88
N LEU A 381 20.50 31.58 14.82
CA LEU A 381 21.81 31.96 15.36
C LEU A 381 22.53 33.01 14.51
N PHE A 382 22.32 33.02 13.19
CA PHE A 382 22.98 33.94 12.25
C PHE A 382 21.97 34.81 11.49
N PRO A 383 21.24 35.71 12.18
CA PRO A 383 20.33 36.64 11.54
C PRO A 383 21.11 37.57 10.60
N LYS A 384 20.49 37.99 9.50
CA LYS A 384 21.09 38.73 8.37
C LYS A 384 22.04 39.90 8.71
N ARG A 385 21.89 40.50 9.91
CA ARG A 385 22.71 41.60 10.44
C ARG A 385 24.09 41.18 10.99
N SER A 386 24.31 39.89 11.24
CA SER A 386 25.57 39.31 11.73
C SER A 386 26.56 39.04 10.59
N ILE A 387 26.09 38.39 9.52
CA ILE A 387 26.90 38.00 8.35
C ILE A 387 27.47 39.22 7.59
N SER A 388 26.71 40.32 7.52
CA SER A 388 27.17 41.54 6.83
C SER A 388 28.27 42.32 7.58
N ARG A 389 28.48 42.01 8.86
CA ARG A 389 29.58 42.54 9.67
C ARG A 389 30.82 41.65 9.55
N TRP A 390 30.63 40.33 9.53
CA TRP A 390 31.71 39.36 9.35
C TRP A 390 32.36 39.42 7.96
N LEU A 391 31.60 39.70 6.90
CA LEU A 391 32.16 39.91 5.54
C LEU A 391 32.83 41.28 5.34
N ARG A 392 32.83 42.16 6.35
CA ARG A 392 33.43 43.51 6.31
C ARG A 392 34.61 43.69 7.26
N SER A 393 34.91 42.69 8.10
CA SER A 393 36.16 42.52 8.83
C SER A 393 37.04 41.55 8.06
#